data_AF-A0A659UNI3-F1
#
_entry.id   AF-A0A659UNI3-F1
#
_cell.length_a   1.000
_cell.length_b   1.000
_cell.length_c   1.000
_cell.angle_alpha   90.00
_cell.angle_beta   90.00
_cell.angle_gamma   90.00
#
_symmetry.space_group_name_H-M   'P 1'
#
loop_
_entity.id
_entity.type
_entity.pdbx_description
1 polymer ?
#
loop_
_entity_poly.entity_id
_entity_poly.type
_entity_poly.pdbx_seq_one_letter_code
_entity_poly.pdbx_strand_id
1 'polypeptide(L)' 'RVLKPGSKFRFAPAIDTYVNWTLLHCRAHGAFAWQADEAADWHRPYEGWPGTRYEAKAIREGRRPAYLTFIRT' A
#
# COMPACT_ATOMS: atom_id res chain seq x y z
N ARG A 1 -2.76 9.08 -18.04
CA ARG A 1 -1.62 9.09 -17.10
C ARG A 1 -1.76 10.32 -16.19
N VAL A 2 -1.94 10.16 -14.88
CA VAL A 2 -2.14 11.28 -13.94
C VAL A 2 -0.99 11.47 -12.94
N LEU A 3 -0.27 10.39 -12.61
CA LEU A 3 0.93 10.45 -11.77
C LEU A 3 2.15 10.84 -12.60
N LYS A 4 2.88 11.86 -12.14
CA LYS A 4 4.18 12.25 -12.70
C LYS A 4 5.27 11.26 -12.26
N PRO A 5 6.32 11.03 -13.06
CA PRO A 5 7.51 10.32 -12.59
C PRO A 5 8.04 10.90 -11.28
N GLY A 6 8.57 10.06 -10.40
CA GLY A 6 8.99 10.38 -9.03
C GLY A 6 7.86 10.53 -8.01
N SER A 7 6.59 10.52 -8.42
CA SER A 7 5.46 10.69 -7.50
C SER A 7 5.13 9.40 -6.74
N LYS A 8 4.71 9.55 -5.47
CA LYS A 8 4.25 8.44 -4.62
C LYS A 8 2.86 7.96 -5.02
N PHE A 9 2.71 6.66 -5.18
CA PHE A 9 1.43 5.95 -5.21
C PHE A 9 1.30 5.17 -3.90
N ARG A 10 0.26 5.48 -3.11
CA ARG A 10 0.00 4.85 -1.80
C ARG A 10 -1.29 4.05 -1.84
N PHE A 11 -1.28 2.84 -1.30
CA PHE A 11 -2.41 1.92 -1.32
C PHE A 11 -2.52 1.15 0.00
N ALA A 12 -3.66 1.23 0.70
CA ALA A 12 -3.81 0.68 2.05
C ALA A 12 -4.95 -0.34 2.21
N PRO A 13 -4.80 -1.57 1.69
CA PRO A 13 -5.81 -2.63 1.81
C PRO A 13 -5.68 -3.41 3.13
N ALA A 14 -6.78 -3.99 3.62
CA ALA A 14 -6.80 -4.89 4.78
C ALA A 14 -7.33 -6.29 4.44
N ILE A 15 -7.09 -6.73 3.21
CA ILE A 15 -7.45 -8.03 2.66
C ILE A 15 -6.23 -8.59 1.95
N ASP A 16 -5.69 -9.71 2.43
CA ASP A 16 -4.39 -10.24 2.01
C ASP A 16 -4.34 -10.59 0.53
N THR A 17 -5.41 -11.16 -0.02
CA THR A 17 -5.50 -11.45 -1.46
C THR A 17 -5.41 -10.19 -2.31
N TYR A 18 -5.93 -9.07 -1.82
CA TYR A 18 -5.86 -7.80 -2.52
C TYR A 18 -4.47 -7.16 -2.40
N VAL A 19 -3.82 -7.27 -1.23
CA VAL A 19 -2.41 -6.91 -1.04
C VAL A 19 -1.54 -7.62 -2.09
N ASN A 20 -1.64 -8.95 -2.14
CA ASN A 20 -0.82 -9.77 -3.04
C ASN A 20 -1.08 -9.42 -4.51
N TRP A 21 -2.36 -9.28 -4.89
CA TRP A 21 -2.72 -8.88 -6.26
C TRP A 21 -2.11 -7.53 -6.64
N THR A 22 -2.18 -6.53 -5.76
CA THR A 22 -1.62 -5.20 -6.03
C THR A 22 -0.10 -5.25 -6.19
N LEU A 23 0.60 -5.98 -5.33
CA LEU A 23 2.06 -6.16 -5.42
C LEU A 23 2.46 -6.80 -6.75
N LEU A 24 1.80 -7.90 -7.13
CA LEU A 24 2.06 -8.60 -8.40
C LEU A 24 1.73 -7.73 -9.61
N HIS A 25 0.62 -7.00 -9.57
CA HIS A 25 0.18 -6.15 -10.68
C HIS A 25 1.10 -4.95 -10.89
N CYS A 26 1.50 -4.26 -9.80
CA CYS A 26 2.47 -3.16 -9.88
C CYS A 26 3.83 -3.64 -10.40
N ARG A 27 4.29 -4.82 -9.94
CA ARG A 27 5.53 -5.45 -10.42
C ARG A 27 5.46 -5.77 -11.91
N ALA A 28 4.36 -6.38 -12.38
CA ALA A 28 4.16 -6.74 -13.79
C ALA A 28 4.07 -5.52 -14.71
N HIS A 29 3.49 -4.41 -14.23
CA HIS A 29 3.41 -3.18 -15.01
C HIS A 29 4.78 -2.50 -15.21
N GLY A 30 5.73 -2.64 -14.28
CA GLY A 30 7.09 -2.07 -14.38
C GLY A 30 7.18 -0.54 -14.23
N ALA A 31 6.05 0.15 -14.13
CA ALA A 31 5.93 1.60 -13.95
C ALA A 31 6.02 2.06 -12.48
N PHE A 32 6.08 1.11 -11.55
CA PHE A 32 5.93 1.37 -10.12
C PHE A 32 7.04 0.64 -9.37
N ALA A 33 7.97 1.39 -8.80
CA ALA A 33 9.03 0.86 -7.95
C ALA A 33 8.49 0.63 -6.54
N TRP A 34 8.57 -0.61 -6.06
CA TRP A 34 8.29 -0.96 -4.66
C TRP A 34 9.30 -0.31 -3.72
N GLN A 35 8.87 0.12 -2.53
CA GLN A 35 9.68 0.94 -1.61
C GLN A 35 9.87 0.34 -0.22
N ALA A 36 9.38 -0.87 0.06
CA ALA A 36 9.66 -1.52 1.33
C ALA A 36 10.91 -2.39 1.24
N ASP A 37 11.81 -2.20 2.18
CA ASP A 37 12.99 -3.04 2.38
C ASP A 37 12.74 -4.07 3.49
N GLU A 38 11.87 -3.75 4.45
CA GLU A 38 11.48 -4.64 5.54
C GLU A 38 9.97 -4.73 5.75
N ALA A 39 9.55 -5.68 6.58
CA ALA A 39 8.14 -5.88 6.90
C ALA A 39 7.50 -4.66 7.58
N ALA A 40 8.26 -3.86 8.33
CA ALA A 40 7.72 -2.71 9.03
C ALA A 40 7.26 -1.59 8.07
N ASP A 41 7.93 -1.42 6.93
CA ASP A 41 7.66 -0.36 5.96
C ASP A 41 6.26 -0.42 5.36
N TRP A 42 5.67 -1.61 5.30
CA TRP A 42 4.32 -1.82 4.76
C TRP A 42 3.31 -2.32 5.80
N HIS A 43 3.73 -2.46 7.06
CA HIS A 43 2.84 -2.73 8.19
C HIS A 43 2.54 -1.51 9.04
N ARG A 44 3.31 -0.42 8.89
CA ARG A 44 3.09 0.85 9.59
C ARG A 44 2.38 1.84 8.68
N PRO A 45 1.44 2.65 9.21
CA PRO A 45 0.75 3.67 8.43
C PRO A 45 1.73 4.72 7.91
N TYR A 46 1.32 5.40 6.83
CA TYR A 46 2.09 6.53 6.31
C TYR A 46 2.18 7.66 7.34
N GLU A 47 3.22 8.46 7.24
CA GLU A 47 3.32 9.71 8.00
C GLU A 47 2.06 10.57 7.78
N GLY A 48 1.46 11.00 8.89
CA GLY A 48 0.25 11.84 8.90
C GLY A 48 -1.04 11.13 8.47
N TRP A 49 -1.05 9.79 8.32
CA TRP A 49 -2.25 9.06 7.92
C TRP A 49 -3.30 9.06 9.05
N PRO A 50 -4.47 9.68 8.85
CA PRO A 50 -5.51 9.74 9.89
C PRO A 50 -6.28 8.42 10.04
N GLY A 51 -6.05 7.47 9.13
CA GLY A 51 -6.82 6.25 9.03
C GLY A 51 -8.15 6.41 8.29
N THR A 52 -8.89 5.31 8.18
CA THR A 52 -10.23 5.32 7.56
C THR A 52 -11.24 4.52 8.38
N ARG A 53 -12.53 4.76 8.16
CA ARG A 53 -13.61 3.95 8.75
C ARG A 53 -13.48 2.46 8.44
N TYR A 54 -13.02 2.10 7.23
CA TYR A 54 -12.87 0.70 6.83
C TYR A 54 -11.63 0.04 7.43
N GLU A 55 -10.56 0.80 7.61
CA GLU A 55 -9.38 0.35 8.33
C GLU A 55 -9.71 0.08 9.81
N ALA A 56 -10.40 1.01 10.48
CA ALA A 56 -10.88 0.81 11.84
C ALA A 56 -11.79 -0.43 11.97
N LYS A 57 -12.68 -0.65 11.00
CA LYS A 57 -13.50 -1.87 10.92
C LYS A 57 -12.63 -3.12 10.77
N ALA A 58 -11.63 -3.11 9.89
CA ALA A 58 -10.77 -4.25 9.66
C ALA A 58 -9.96 -4.62 10.91
N ILE A 59 -9.40 -3.64 11.61
CA ILE A 59 -8.68 -3.83 12.88
C ILE A 59 -9.61 -4.44 13.93
N ARG A 60 -10.84 -3.94 14.07
CA ARG A 60 -11.85 -4.49 14.99
C ARG A 60 -12.18 -5.96 14.68
N GLU A 61 -12.11 -6.35 13.41
CA GLU A 61 -12.33 -7.73 12.95
C GLU A 61 -11.05 -8.59 12.98
N GLY A 62 -9.98 -8.11 13.62
CA GLY A 62 -8.72 -8.84 13.78
C GLY A 62 -7.85 -8.90 12.51
N ARG A 63 -8.19 -8.12 11.47
CA ARG A 63 -7.40 -8.05 10.24
C ARG A 63 -6.33 -6.98 10.34
N ARG A 64 -5.17 -7.23 9.75
CA ARG A 64 -4.05 -6.30 9.72
C ARG A 64 -4.04 -5.51 8.41
N PRO A 65 -4.19 -4.17 8.43
CA PRO A 65 -4.00 -3.35 7.25
C PRO A 65 -2.55 -3.40 6.75
N ALA A 66 -2.39 -3.31 5.44
CA ALA A 66 -1.11 -3.06 4.77
C ALA A 66 -1.05 -1.61 4.29
N TYR A 67 0.16 -1.08 4.15
CA TYR A 67 0.42 0.30 3.72
C TYR A 67 1.49 0.30 2.62
N LEU A 68 1.05 0.09 1.38
CA LEU A 68 1.93 -0.08 0.24
C LEU A 68 2.33 1.27 -0.32
N THR A 69 3.64 1.52 -0.47
CA THR A 69 4.15 2.72 -1.16
C THR A 69 4.94 2.31 -2.40
N PHE A 70 4.63 2.96 -3.51
CA PHE A 70 5.38 2.83 -4.76
C PHE A 70 5.82 4.21 -5.27
N ILE A 71 6.92 4.27 -6.01
CA ILE A 71 7.32 5.45 -6.79
C ILE A 71 7.02 5.19 -8.27
N ARG A 72 6.30 6.12 -8.90
CA ARG A 72 6.09 6.11 -10.35
C ARG A 72 7.42 6.37 -11.07
N THR A 73 7.89 5.46 -11.91
CA THR A 73 9.15 5.57 -12.65
C THR A 73 9.07 6.32 -13.99
#